data_AF-A0A392V4J6-F1
#
_entry.id   AF-A0A392V4J6-F1
#
_cell.length_a   1.000
_cell.length_b   1.000
_cell.length_c   1.000
_cell.angle_alpha   90.00
_cell.angle_beta   90.00
_cell.angle_gamma   90.00
#
_symmetry.space_group_name_H-M   'P 1'
#
loop_
_entity.id
_entity.type
_entity.pdbx_description
1 polymer ?
#
loop_
_entity_poly.entity_id
_entity_poly.type
_entity_poly.pdbx_seq_one_letter_code
_entity_poly.pdbx_strand_id
1 'polypeptide(L)' 'EAEEDKCVKFESGLRPDIKQLIGFSEIRDFPTLTTKARICDEDGKAKSSYYKALNDRKGKSQDRGKPYDNK' A
#
# COMPACT_ATOMS: atom_id res chain seq x y z
N GLU A 1 -16.45 -23.75 -5.48
CA GLU A 1 -16.45 -24.05 -4.03
C GLU A 1 -15.04 -24.26 -3.44
N ALA A 2 -14.32 -25.35 -3.73
CA ALA A 2 -12.99 -25.58 -3.11
C ALA A 2 -11.95 -24.47 -3.39
N GLU A 3 -11.98 -23.89 -4.60
CA GLU A 3 -11.08 -22.78 -4.96
C GLU A 3 -11.51 -21.43 -4.39
N GLU A 4 -12.82 -21.21 -4.26
CA GLU A 4 -13.34 -19.98 -3.65
C GLU A 4 -13.04 -19.94 -2.16
N ASP A 5 -13.21 -21.07 -1.46
CA ASP A 5 -12.78 -21.18 -0.06
C ASP A 5 -11.28 -20.88 0.10
N LYS A 6 -10.47 -21.38 -0.84
CA LYS A 6 -9.03 -21.10 -0.90
C LYS A 6 -8.73 -19.60 -1.10
N CYS A 7 -9.48 -18.93 -1.98
CA CYS A 7 -9.38 -17.49 -2.21
C CYS A 7 -9.79 -16.70 -0.96
N VAL A 8 -10.94 -17.03 -0.36
CA VAL A 8 -11.44 -16.40 0.87
C VAL A 8 -10.44 -16.55 2.02
N LYS A 9 -9.90 -17.74 2.20
CA LYS A 9 -8.88 -18.00 3.22
C LYS A 9 -7.61 -17.19 2.99
N PHE A 10 -7.15 -17.08 1.74
CA PHE A 10 -5.99 -16.26 1.41
C PHE A 10 -6.25 -14.77 1.64
N GLU A 11 -7.40 -14.25 1.17
CA GLU A 11 -7.81 -12.85 1.37
C GLU A 11 -7.95 -12.48 2.84
N SER A 12 -8.34 -13.44 3.69
CA SER A 12 -8.41 -13.21 5.14
C SER A 12 -7.05 -12.91 5.78
N GLY A 13 -5.96 -13.40 5.19
CA GLY A 13 -4.59 -13.19 5.65
C GLY A 13 -3.88 -11.99 5.01
N LEU A 14 -4.51 -11.32 4.05
CA LEU A 14 -3.92 -10.14 3.41
C LEU A 14 -3.95 -8.91 4.35
N ARG A 15 -2.96 -8.03 4.17
CA ARG A 15 -2.97 -6.72 4.85
C ARG A 15 -4.22 -5.92 4.42
N PRO A 16 -4.85 -5.13 5.30
CA PRO A 16 -6.12 -4.45 5.01
C PRO A 16 -6.12 -3.57 3.75
N ASP A 17 -5.02 -2.87 3.49
CA ASP A 17 -4.81 -2.02 2.31
C ASP A 17 -4.84 -2.85 1.01
N ILE A 18 -4.17 -4.00 1.00
CA ILE A 18 -4.15 -4.92 -0.13
C ILE A 18 -5.51 -5.61 -0.28
N LYS A 19 -6.08 -6.08 0.84
CA LYS A 19 -7.38 -6.74 0.87
C LYS A 19 -8.49 -5.86 0.30
N GLN A 20 -8.48 -4.57 0.62
CA GLN A 20 -9.45 -3.63 0.08
C GLN A 20 -9.34 -3.51 -1.44
N LEU A 21 -8.13 -3.38 -1.98
CA LEU A 21 -7.90 -3.29 -3.43
C LEU A 21 -8.32 -4.56 -4.17
N ILE A 22 -8.00 -5.71 -3.59
CA ILE A 22 -8.31 -7.02 -4.15
C ILE A 22 -9.81 -7.34 -4.05
N GLY A 23 -10.46 -6.99 -2.94
CA GLY A 23 -11.89 -7.25 -2.71
C GLY A 23 -12.81 -6.54 -3.71
N PHE A 24 -12.38 -5.41 -4.29
CA PHE A 24 -13.11 -4.77 -5.40
C PHE A 24 -13.03 -5.51 -6.74
N SER A 25 -12.04 -6.40 -6.90
CA SER A 25 -11.79 -7.11 -8.16
C SER A 25 -12.54 -8.44 -8.28
N GLU A 26 -13.27 -8.87 -7.24
CA GLU A 26 -14.09 -10.11 -7.18
C GLU A 26 -13.43 -11.34 -7.83
N ILE A 27 -12.15 -11.59 -7.51
CA ILE A 27 -11.35 -12.62 -8.18
C ILE A 27 -11.69 -14.00 -7.59
N ARG A 28 -12.07 -14.94 -8.46
CA ARG A 28 -12.41 -16.32 -8.07
C ARG A 28 -11.32 -17.35 -8.40
N ASP A 29 -10.33 -16.97 -9.20
CA ASP A 29 -9.18 -17.80 -9.59
C ASP A 29 -7.97 -17.56 -8.66
N PHE A 30 -7.49 -18.62 -8.00
CA PHE A 30 -6.46 -18.52 -6.98
C PHE A 30 -5.08 -18.07 -7.51
N PRO A 31 -4.58 -18.60 -8.65
CA PRO A 31 -3.36 -18.10 -9.28
C PRO A 31 -3.41 -16.60 -9.60
N THR A 32 -4.54 -16.12 -10.13
CA THR A 32 -4.76 -14.71 -10.46
C THR A 32 -4.80 -13.86 -9.19
N LEU A 33 -5.53 -14.31 -8.16
CA LEU A 33 -5.60 -13.64 -6.86
C LEU A 33 -4.21 -13.46 -6.25
N THR A 34 -3.41 -14.53 -6.24
CA THR A 34 -2.06 -14.51 -5.67
C THR A 34 -1.16 -13.55 -6.43
N THR A 35 -1.22 -13.57 -7.77
CA THR A 35 -0.45 -12.67 -8.64
C THR A 35 -0.82 -11.21 -8.38
N LYS A 36 -2.11 -10.88 -8.37
CA LYS A 36 -2.56 -9.51 -8.14
C LYS A 36 -2.23 -9.01 -6.73
N ALA A 37 -2.43 -9.85 -5.71
CA ALA A 37 -2.09 -9.49 -4.33
C ALA A 37 -0.59 -9.18 -4.18
N ARG A 38 0.27 -9.96 -4.84
CA ARG A 38 1.71 -9.69 -4.88
C ARG A 38 2.03 -8.35 -5.54
N ILE A 39 1.46 -8.07 -6.72
CA ILE A 39 1.69 -6.80 -7.44
C ILE A 39 1.23 -5.62 -6.57
N CYS A 40 0.06 -5.70 -5.94
CA CYS A 40 -0.44 -4.65 -5.06
C CYS A 40 0.44 -4.41 -3.83
N ASP A 41 1.05 -5.45 -3.26
CA ASP A 41 2.00 -5.30 -2.15
C ASP A 41 3.28 -4.57 -2.60
N GLU A 42 3.82 -4.94 -3.76
CA GLU A 42 5.00 -4.30 -4.36
C GLU A 42 4.73 -2.83 -4.71
N ASP A 43 3.57 -2.53 -5.32
CA ASP A 43 3.13 -1.17 -5.64
C ASP A 43 2.91 -0.33 -4.38
N GLY A 44 2.32 -0.91 -3.34
CA GLY A 44 2.15 -0.25 -2.05
C GLY A 44 3.48 0.15 -1.40
N LYS A 45 4.47 -0.74 -1.46
CA LYS A 45 5.84 -0.47 -0.99
C LYS A 45 6.53 0.61 -1.83
N ALA A 46 6.41 0.53 -3.15
CA ALA A 46 6.99 1.52 -4.07
C ALA A 46 6.41 2.91 -3.80
N LYS A 47 5.07 3.01 -3.67
CA LYS A 47 4.37 4.25 -3.33
C LYS A 47 4.85 4.82 -1.99
N SER A 48 4.92 3.98 -0.95
CA SER A 48 5.41 4.40 0.38
C SER A 48 6.84 4.93 0.32
N SER A 49 7.74 4.22 -0.38
CA SER A 49 9.13 4.64 -0.59
C SER A 49 9.22 5.98 -1.30
N TYR A 50 8.45 6.18 -2.37
CA TYR A 50 8.41 7.43 -3.13
C TYR A 50 8.00 8.62 -2.26
N TYR A 51 6.90 8.52 -1.52
CA TYR A 51 6.45 9.62 -0.66
C TYR A 51 7.39 9.87 0.52
N LYS A 52 8.00 8.83 1.07
CA LYS A 52 9.05 8.97 2.10
C LYS A 52 10.23 9.78 1.57
N ALA A 53 10.72 9.44 0.37
CA ALA A 53 11.83 10.16 -0.26
C ALA A 53 11.47 11.63 -0.58
N LEU A 54 10.24 11.89 -1.04
CA LEU A 54 9.75 13.25 -1.23
C LEU A 54 9.71 14.03 0.09
N ASN A 55 9.22 13.42 1.17
CA ASN A 55 9.12 14.09 2.46
C ASN A 55 10.48 14.34 3.11
N ASP A 56 11.45 13.44 2.94
CA ASP A 56 12.83 13.63 3.43
C ASP A 56 13.49 14.85 2.76
N ARG A 57 13.35 14.97 1.44
CA ARG A 57 13.84 16.15 0.68
C ARG A 57 13.17 17.45 1.13
N LYS A 58 11.88 17.41 1.48
CA LYS A 58 11.14 18.56 2.00
C LYS A 58 11.53 18.90 3.45
N GLY A 59 11.79 17.89 4.29
CA GLY A 59 12.19 18.05 5.69
C GLY A 59 13.58 18.66 5.87
N LYS A 60 14.49 18.46 4.91
CA LYS A 60 15.82 19.10 4.89
C LYS A 60 15.77 20.63 4.67
N SER A 61 14.62 21.18 4.26
CA SER A 61 14.40 22.63 4.12
C SER A 61 13.66 23.26 5.31
N GLN A 62 13.33 22.49 6.35
CA GLN A 62 12.74 23.06 7.59
C GLN A 62 13.79 23.53 8.59
N ASP A 63 15.09 23.44 8.27
CA ASP A 63 16.12 24.31 8.84
C ASP A 63 16.12 25.69 8.14
N ARG A 64 14.95 26.30 8.01
CA ARG A 64 14.82 27.72 7.72
C ARG A 64 13.75 28.24 8.65
N GLY A 65 14.22 28.52 9.87
CA GLY A 65 13.43 29.05 10.96
C GLY A 65 12.55 30.21 10.51
N LYS A 66 11.43 30.41 11.23
CA LYS A 66 10.72 31.68 11.14
C LYS A 66 11.74 32.79 11.47
N PRO A 67 12.11 33.67 10.52
CA PRO A 67 13.16 34.65 10.79
C PRO A 67 12.69 35.82 11.65
N TYR A 68 11.40 35.91 11.98
CA TYR A 68 10.88 36.97 12.84
C TYR A 68 9.72 36.42 13.68
N ASP A 69 10.02 36.07 14.93
CA ASP A 69 9.07 36.14 16.04
C ASP A 69 9.45 37.39 16.84
N ASN A 70 9.06 38.55 16.30
CA ASN A 70 9.16 39.83 16.99
C ASN A 70 7.74 40.32 17.27
N LYS A 71 7.21 39.99 18.44
CA LYS A 71 6.44 40.92 19.28
C LYS A 71 6.26 40.41 20.69
#